data_AF-I1W1H3-F1
#
_entry.id   AF-I1W1H3-F1
#
_cell.length_a   1.000
_cell.length_b   1.000
_cell.length_c   1.000
_cell.angle_alpha   90.00
_cell.angle_beta   90.00
_cell.angle_gamma   90.00
#
_symmetry.space_group_name_H-M   'P 1'
#
loop_
_entity.id
_entity.type
_entity.pdbx_description
1 polymer ?
#
loop_
_entity_poly.entity_id
_entity_poly.type
_entity_poly.pdbx_seq_one_letter_code
_entity_poly.pdbx_strand_id
1 'polypeptide(L)'
;TGFVITAASEIMAILGLTCSRQDLRRRLDQVVVALDYDGKAIRAKDLQATGAMMVLLNDAIMPNLVQTTEHTPAIVHTGPFANIAHGTSSVLAQRMALQMADYVVNETGFAADLGAEKYFDLVMPSSGLQPSVAVLIVSGRSILRQGGKNASTLPLSAGFQAGFQNIAKHVETLRKFGVPVVVAINKFPGDTVEQLAAIGDFCRELDVESAVSEVFERGGAGGIDLAEKVVSAAEQAGEGCGRTLYTPELPLREKIETIAREVYGASDVVFEPAARKKLDVFTQRGYAHLPVCMAKTQY
;
A
#
# COMPACT_ATOMS: atom_id res chain seq x y z
N THR A 1 20.26 -22.62 -8.69
CA THR A 1 18.82 -22.30 -8.66
C THR A 1 18.42 -21.99 -7.23
N GLY A 2 17.29 -21.33 -7.01
CA GLY A 2 16.79 -20.99 -5.67
C GLY A 2 15.27 -20.99 -5.67
N PHE A 3 14.68 -21.12 -4.48
CA PHE A 3 13.24 -21.06 -4.29
C PHE A 3 12.85 -19.79 -3.55
N VAL A 4 11.68 -19.26 -3.89
CA VAL A 4 11.01 -18.19 -3.15
C VAL A 4 9.61 -18.68 -2.77
N ILE A 5 9.07 -18.16 -1.66
CA ILE A 5 7.69 -18.45 -1.28
C ILE A 5 6.73 -17.96 -2.38
N THR A 6 5.63 -18.65 -2.62
CA THR A 6 4.71 -18.37 -3.76
C THR A 6 4.22 -16.93 -3.81
N ALA A 7 3.98 -16.29 -2.66
CA ALA A 7 3.56 -14.89 -2.58
C ALA A 7 4.61 -13.88 -3.10
N ALA A 8 5.88 -14.29 -3.17
CA ALA A 8 6.97 -13.51 -3.74
C ALA A 8 7.11 -13.67 -5.26
N SER A 9 6.28 -14.52 -5.90
CA SER A 9 6.31 -14.73 -7.35
C SER A 9 5.81 -13.49 -8.10
N GLU A 10 6.48 -13.12 -9.21
CA GLU A 10 5.98 -12.10 -10.13
C GLU A 10 4.60 -12.46 -10.70
N ILE A 11 4.27 -13.77 -10.80
CA ILE A 11 2.94 -14.23 -11.20
C ILE A 11 1.87 -13.77 -10.19
N MET A 12 2.16 -13.76 -8.89
CA MET A 12 1.25 -13.23 -7.87
C MET A 12 1.04 -11.71 -8.05
N ALA A 13 2.11 -10.96 -8.32
CA ALA A 13 2.01 -9.53 -8.57
C ALA A 13 1.22 -9.21 -9.86
N ILE A 14 1.43 -10.00 -10.93
CA ILE A 14 0.67 -9.88 -12.18
C ILE A 14 -0.82 -10.17 -11.95
N LEU A 15 -1.14 -11.23 -11.19
CA LEU A 15 -2.51 -11.58 -10.86
C LEU A 15 -3.17 -10.49 -9.99
N GLY A 16 -2.41 -9.86 -9.08
CA GLY A 16 -2.87 -8.72 -8.27
C GLY A 16 -3.17 -7.46 -9.10
N LEU A 17 -2.41 -7.20 -10.17
CA LEU A 17 -2.55 -5.95 -10.96
C LEU A 17 -3.45 -6.07 -12.18
N THR A 18 -3.87 -7.28 -12.55
CA THR A 18 -4.62 -7.46 -13.79
C THR A 18 -6.07 -7.00 -13.69
N CYS A 19 -6.60 -6.45 -14.79
CA CYS A 19 -8.00 -6.03 -14.89
C CYS A 19 -8.87 -6.92 -15.79
N SER A 20 -8.29 -7.90 -16.49
CA SER A 20 -9.01 -8.84 -17.36
C SER A 20 -8.13 -10.03 -17.76
N ARG A 21 -8.72 -11.09 -18.31
CA ARG A 21 -7.94 -12.21 -18.88
C ARG A 21 -7.01 -11.78 -20.02
N GLN A 22 -7.43 -10.80 -20.83
CA GLN A 22 -6.59 -10.26 -21.90
C GLN A 22 -5.38 -9.51 -21.33
N ASP A 23 -5.60 -8.70 -20.29
CA ASP A 23 -4.53 -8.00 -19.61
C ASP A 23 -3.59 -8.97 -18.87
N LEU A 24 -4.12 -10.03 -18.25
CA LEU A 24 -3.33 -11.08 -17.61
C LEU A 24 -2.38 -11.72 -18.63
N ARG A 25 -2.90 -12.13 -19.79
CA ARG A 25 -2.09 -12.71 -20.87
C ARG A 25 -0.99 -11.75 -21.32
N ARG A 26 -1.34 -10.48 -21.56
CA ARG A 26 -0.40 -9.44 -21.97
C ARG A 26 0.73 -9.28 -20.96
N ARG A 27 0.44 -9.27 -19.66
CA ARG A 27 1.44 -9.13 -18.60
C ARG A 27 2.32 -10.37 -18.49
N LEU A 28 1.74 -11.56 -18.52
CA LEU A 28 2.49 -12.82 -18.52
C LEU A 28 3.46 -12.91 -19.71
N ASP A 29 3.04 -12.46 -20.90
CA ASP A 29 3.88 -12.41 -22.10
C ASP A 29 5.13 -11.53 -21.93
N GLN A 30 5.12 -10.53 -21.03
CA GLN A 30 6.22 -9.60 -20.80
C GLN A 30 7.24 -10.08 -19.75
N VAL A 31 6.92 -11.12 -18.97
CA VAL A 31 7.80 -11.62 -17.91
C VAL A 31 9.15 -12.00 -18.49
N VAL A 32 10.22 -11.35 -18.02
CA VAL A 32 11.59 -11.63 -18.44
C VAL A 32 12.14 -12.77 -17.59
N VAL A 33 12.38 -13.92 -18.20
CA VAL A 33 12.79 -15.14 -17.48
C VAL A 33 14.30 -15.37 -17.53
N ALA A 34 14.97 -14.86 -18.56
CA ALA A 34 16.42 -15.00 -18.75
C ALA A 34 16.96 -13.91 -19.68
N LEU A 35 18.28 -13.85 -19.80
CA LEU A 35 18.98 -13.12 -20.86
C LEU A 35 19.70 -14.13 -21.76
N ASP A 36 19.74 -13.89 -23.06
CA ASP A 36 20.60 -14.64 -23.97
C ASP A 36 22.08 -14.23 -23.85
N TYR A 37 22.96 -14.86 -24.63
CA TYR A 37 24.40 -14.56 -24.63
C TYR A 37 24.73 -13.14 -25.10
N ASP A 38 23.84 -12.52 -25.90
CA ASP A 38 23.97 -11.13 -26.34
C ASP A 38 23.33 -10.13 -25.35
N GLY A 39 22.78 -10.62 -24.23
CA GLY A 39 22.13 -9.82 -23.21
C GLY A 39 20.72 -9.35 -23.55
N LYS A 40 20.06 -9.92 -24.57
CA LYS A 40 18.66 -9.64 -24.90
C LYS A 40 17.74 -10.43 -23.97
N ALA A 41 16.59 -9.83 -23.64
CA ALA A 41 15.61 -10.44 -22.74
C ALA A 41 14.88 -11.60 -23.44
N ILE A 42 14.91 -12.78 -22.81
CA ILE A 42 14.05 -13.92 -23.15
C ILE A 42 12.81 -13.81 -22.27
N ARG A 43 11.63 -13.79 -22.89
CA ARG A 43 10.34 -13.63 -22.21
C ARG A 43 9.55 -14.93 -22.16
N ALA A 44 8.57 -15.01 -21.27
CA ALA A 44 7.72 -16.19 -21.14
C ALA A 44 7.01 -16.58 -22.45
N LYS A 45 6.62 -15.59 -23.27
CA LYS A 45 6.03 -15.83 -24.59
C LYS A 45 7.00 -16.48 -25.58
N ASP A 46 8.29 -16.17 -25.48
CA ASP A 46 9.33 -16.71 -26.38
C ASP A 46 9.56 -18.20 -26.08
N LEU A 47 9.27 -18.62 -24.85
CA LEU A 47 9.23 -20.02 -24.42
C LEU A 47 7.86 -20.69 -24.63
N GLN A 48 6.89 -20.01 -25.25
CA GLN A 48 5.52 -20.48 -25.44
C GLN A 48 4.81 -20.86 -24.11
N ALA A 49 5.25 -20.31 -22.98
CA ALA A 49 4.74 -20.69 -21.65
C ALA A 49 3.43 -19.99 -21.29
N THR A 50 3.12 -18.85 -21.90
CA THR A 50 1.94 -18.04 -21.53
C THR A 50 0.62 -18.78 -21.65
N GLY A 51 0.45 -19.60 -22.70
CA GLY A 51 -0.79 -20.36 -22.89
C GLY A 51 -1.06 -21.31 -21.73
N ALA A 52 -0.05 -22.06 -21.31
CA ALA A 52 -0.16 -22.98 -20.18
C ALA A 52 -0.41 -22.25 -18.86
N MET A 53 0.28 -21.12 -18.61
CA MET A 53 0.04 -20.30 -17.43
C MET A 53 -1.39 -19.76 -17.39
N MET A 54 -1.94 -19.33 -18.53
CA MET A 54 -3.32 -18.86 -18.62
C MET A 54 -4.34 -19.96 -18.26
N VAL A 55 -4.09 -21.21 -18.65
CA VAL A 55 -4.95 -22.34 -18.28
C VAL A 55 -4.91 -22.57 -16.77
N LEU A 56 -3.71 -22.58 -16.17
CA LEU A 56 -3.54 -22.78 -14.72
C LEU A 56 -4.17 -21.65 -13.88
N LEU A 57 -4.22 -20.44 -14.42
CA LEU A 57 -4.76 -19.26 -13.75
C LEU A 57 -6.21 -18.94 -14.12
N ASN A 58 -6.86 -19.77 -14.94
CA ASN A 58 -8.18 -19.45 -15.51
C ASN A 58 -9.26 -19.22 -14.45
N ASP A 59 -9.21 -20.02 -13.38
CA ASP A 59 -10.14 -19.92 -12.26
C ASP A 59 -9.57 -19.02 -11.17
N ALA A 60 -8.25 -19.06 -10.96
CA ALA A 60 -7.54 -18.27 -9.95
C ALA A 60 -7.59 -16.75 -10.20
N ILE A 61 -7.97 -16.29 -11.39
CA ILE A 61 -8.22 -14.86 -11.66
C ILE A 61 -9.55 -14.39 -11.04
N MET A 62 -10.48 -15.27 -10.69
CA MET A 62 -11.79 -14.90 -10.17
C MET A 62 -11.71 -14.57 -8.67
N PRO A 63 -12.16 -13.38 -8.22
CA PRO A 63 -12.18 -13.04 -6.80
C PRO A 63 -13.10 -13.93 -5.97
N ASN A 64 -12.70 -14.24 -4.73
CA ASN A 64 -13.47 -15.10 -3.83
C ASN A 64 -14.38 -14.25 -2.93
N LEU A 65 -15.70 -14.48 -3.02
CA LEU A 65 -16.67 -13.87 -2.12
C LEU A 65 -16.77 -14.66 -0.82
N VAL A 66 -16.63 -13.97 0.30
CA VAL A 66 -16.85 -14.45 1.66
C VAL A 66 -17.65 -13.39 2.43
N GLN A 67 -17.76 -13.54 3.75
CA GLN A 67 -18.47 -12.59 4.60
C GLN A 67 -17.73 -12.34 5.91
N THR A 68 -17.94 -11.17 6.50
CA THR A 68 -17.45 -10.81 7.85
C THR A 68 -18.25 -11.55 8.94
N THR A 69 -17.88 -11.36 10.20
CA THR A 69 -18.62 -11.86 11.38
C THR A 69 -20.04 -11.31 11.49
N GLU A 70 -20.34 -10.20 10.80
CA GLU A 70 -21.64 -9.54 10.78
C GLU A 70 -22.31 -9.63 9.40
N HIS A 71 -21.91 -10.62 8.60
CA HIS A 71 -22.50 -10.91 7.29
C HIS A 71 -22.30 -9.83 6.22
N THR A 72 -21.39 -8.88 6.42
CA THR A 72 -20.98 -7.93 5.38
C THR A 72 -20.23 -8.68 4.28
N PRO A 73 -20.55 -8.51 3.00
CA PRO A 73 -19.79 -9.09 1.89
C PRO A 73 -18.31 -8.67 1.95
N ALA A 74 -17.41 -9.64 1.80
CA ALA A 74 -15.97 -9.40 1.73
C ALA A 74 -15.36 -10.16 0.56
N ILE A 75 -14.46 -9.53 -0.19
CA ILE A 75 -13.75 -10.17 -1.30
C ILE A 75 -12.29 -10.43 -0.90
N VAL A 76 -11.87 -11.68 -0.92
CA VAL A 76 -10.49 -12.08 -0.61
C VAL A 76 -9.82 -12.62 -1.87
N HIS A 77 -8.85 -11.87 -2.40
CA HIS A 77 -8.23 -12.25 -3.66
C HIS A 77 -6.79 -11.71 -3.80
N THR A 78 -5.87 -12.63 -4.11
CA THR A 78 -4.41 -12.42 -4.20
C THR A 78 -3.76 -11.97 -2.87
N GLY A 79 -2.42 -11.93 -2.85
CA GLY A 79 -1.66 -11.53 -1.67
C GLY A 79 -0.17 -11.37 -1.98
N PRO A 80 0.22 -10.42 -2.85
CA PRO A 80 1.61 -10.14 -3.13
C PRO A 80 2.30 -9.51 -1.92
N PHE A 81 3.62 -9.69 -1.83
CA PHE A 81 4.41 -9.02 -0.79
C PHE A 81 4.35 -7.50 -0.90
N ALA A 82 4.43 -6.81 0.23
CA ALA A 82 4.45 -5.34 0.31
C ALA A 82 5.86 -4.73 0.29
N ASN A 83 6.92 -5.54 0.11
CA ASN A 83 8.30 -5.05 -0.10
C ASN A 83 8.72 -5.16 -1.57
N ILE A 84 8.80 -6.37 -2.13
CA ILE A 84 9.22 -6.62 -3.51
C ILE A 84 8.06 -6.51 -4.52
N ALA A 85 6.84 -6.30 -4.04
CA ALA A 85 5.66 -6.01 -4.84
C ALA A 85 4.79 -4.96 -4.13
N HIS A 86 3.55 -4.77 -4.63
CA HIS A 86 2.67 -3.67 -4.27
C HIS A 86 1.79 -3.91 -3.03
N GLY A 87 1.72 -5.15 -2.52
CA GLY A 87 1.15 -5.40 -1.20
C GLY A 87 -0.33 -5.08 -1.01
N THR A 88 -1.20 -5.28 -1.99
CA THR A 88 -2.65 -5.11 -1.81
C THR A 88 -3.45 -6.21 -2.50
N SER A 89 -4.75 -6.24 -2.26
CA SER A 89 -5.69 -7.14 -2.94
C SER A 89 -5.73 -6.85 -4.45
N SER A 90 -6.32 -7.77 -5.21
CA SER A 90 -6.32 -7.61 -6.67
C SER A 90 -7.13 -6.40 -7.15
N VAL A 91 -6.65 -5.74 -8.20
CA VAL A 91 -7.38 -4.69 -8.93
C VAL A 91 -8.74 -5.19 -9.41
N LEU A 92 -8.85 -6.44 -9.87
CA LEU A 92 -10.11 -7.00 -10.33
C LEU A 92 -11.15 -7.08 -9.20
N ALA A 93 -10.76 -7.52 -8.00
CA ALA A 93 -11.63 -7.56 -6.83
C ALA A 93 -12.16 -6.16 -6.46
N GLN A 94 -11.26 -5.17 -6.43
CA GLN A 94 -11.63 -3.79 -6.10
C GLN A 94 -12.58 -3.19 -7.13
N ARG A 95 -12.30 -3.39 -8.43
CA ARG A 95 -13.18 -2.95 -9.52
C ARG A 95 -14.56 -3.59 -9.45
N MET A 96 -14.64 -4.90 -9.15
CA MET A 96 -15.91 -5.58 -8.98
C MET A 96 -16.69 -5.03 -7.78
N ALA A 97 -16.03 -4.85 -6.63
CA ALA A 97 -16.65 -4.29 -5.43
C ALA A 97 -17.21 -2.88 -5.67
N LEU A 98 -16.48 -2.03 -6.39
CA LEU A 98 -16.90 -0.65 -6.73
C LEU A 98 -18.11 -0.60 -7.68
N GLN A 99 -18.48 -1.71 -8.32
CA GLN A 99 -19.71 -1.79 -9.12
C GLN A 99 -20.91 -2.33 -8.31
N MET A 100 -20.68 -2.78 -7.08
CA MET A 100 -21.66 -3.52 -6.28
C MET A 100 -21.95 -2.87 -4.91
N ALA A 101 -21.16 -1.88 -4.50
CA ALA A 101 -21.29 -1.21 -3.20
C ALA A 101 -20.98 0.28 -3.32
N ASP A 102 -21.59 1.08 -2.44
CA ASP A 102 -21.35 2.52 -2.36
C ASP A 102 -19.96 2.84 -1.77
N TYR A 103 -19.49 2.01 -0.84
CA TYR A 103 -18.17 2.12 -0.23
C TYR A 103 -17.41 0.80 -0.33
N VAL A 104 -16.15 0.88 -0.71
CA VAL A 104 -15.23 -0.27 -0.77
C VAL A 104 -14.02 0.03 0.10
N VAL A 105 -13.87 -0.75 1.17
CA VAL A 105 -12.69 -0.69 2.03
C VAL A 105 -11.66 -1.69 1.53
N ASN A 106 -10.47 -1.18 1.20
CA ASN A 106 -9.32 -2.00 0.81
C ASN A 106 -8.11 -1.61 1.66
N GLU A 107 -7.23 -2.58 1.92
CA GLU A 107 -6.02 -2.36 2.70
C GLU A 107 -4.74 -2.52 1.86
N THR A 108 -3.65 -2.01 2.41
CA THR A 108 -2.31 -2.19 1.86
C THR A 108 -1.41 -2.72 2.97
N GLY A 109 -0.48 -3.59 2.61
CA GLY A 109 0.45 -4.21 3.56
C GLY A 109 1.50 -3.22 4.05
N PHE A 110 1.95 -3.43 5.29
CA PHE A 110 2.80 -2.50 6.04
C PHE A 110 2.10 -1.16 6.29
N ALA A 111 2.85 -0.06 6.38
CA ALA A 111 2.32 1.27 6.70
C ALA A 111 2.29 2.17 5.45
N ALA A 112 1.92 3.44 5.64
CA ALA A 112 1.73 4.37 4.53
C ALA A 112 3.00 4.66 3.73
N ASP A 113 4.17 4.38 4.30
CA ASP A 113 5.47 4.55 3.65
C ASP A 113 5.83 3.41 2.68
N LEU A 114 5.13 2.28 2.71
CA LEU A 114 5.32 1.18 1.75
C LEU A 114 4.02 0.83 1.04
N GLY A 115 3.01 0.40 1.79
CA GLY A 115 1.75 -0.06 1.23
C GLY A 115 1.00 1.06 0.51
N ALA A 116 0.76 2.17 1.21
CA ALA A 116 0.01 3.28 0.63
C ALA A 116 0.80 3.96 -0.51
N GLU A 117 2.09 4.23 -0.33
CA GLU A 117 2.96 4.76 -1.40
C GLU A 117 2.85 3.93 -2.68
N LYS A 118 3.01 2.61 -2.60
CA LYS A 118 2.87 1.74 -3.77
C LYS A 118 1.45 1.71 -4.31
N TYR A 119 0.45 1.82 -3.45
CA TYR A 119 -0.92 1.90 -3.94
C TYR A 119 -1.10 3.14 -4.81
N PHE A 120 -0.66 4.31 -4.34
CA PHE A 120 -0.81 5.56 -5.07
C PHE A 120 0.13 5.68 -6.28
N ASP A 121 1.40 5.30 -6.18
CA ASP A 121 2.37 5.49 -7.27
C ASP A 121 2.45 4.32 -8.27
N LEU A 122 1.95 3.13 -7.90
CA LEU A 122 2.02 1.93 -8.75
C LEU A 122 0.63 1.38 -9.09
N VAL A 123 -0.22 1.12 -8.10
CA VAL A 123 -1.51 0.45 -8.32
C VAL A 123 -2.52 1.38 -8.99
N MET A 124 -2.70 2.60 -8.47
CA MET A 124 -3.64 3.59 -8.99
C MET A 124 -3.37 3.93 -10.46
N PRO A 125 -2.14 4.30 -10.90
CA PRO A 125 -1.86 4.58 -12.30
C PRO A 125 -2.05 3.35 -13.20
N SER A 126 -1.73 2.16 -12.71
CA SER A 126 -1.89 0.91 -13.49
C SER A 126 -3.34 0.45 -13.61
N SER A 127 -4.24 0.86 -12.70
CA SER A 127 -5.60 0.34 -12.60
C SER A 127 -6.68 1.35 -12.96
N GLY A 128 -6.37 2.65 -12.85
CA GLY A 128 -7.32 3.76 -12.93
C GLY A 128 -8.17 3.94 -11.66
N LEU A 129 -7.88 3.20 -10.58
CA LEU A 129 -8.62 3.32 -9.32
C LEU A 129 -8.14 4.53 -8.52
N GLN A 130 -9.07 5.31 -7.96
CA GLN A 130 -8.77 6.51 -7.18
C GLN A 130 -9.37 6.40 -5.77
N PRO A 131 -8.53 6.36 -4.71
CA PRO A 131 -9.01 6.40 -3.33
C PRO A 131 -9.63 7.75 -2.98
N SER A 132 -10.79 7.72 -2.30
CA SER A 132 -11.47 8.92 -1.80
C SER A 132 -11.00 9.37 -0.42
N VAL A 133 -10.43 8.46 0.37
CA VAL A 133 -10.00 8.70 1.75
C VAL A 133 -8.98 7.65 2.17
N ALA A 134 -8.00 8.04 3.00
CA ALA A 134 -7.08 7.12 3.65
C ALA A 134 -7.37 7.03 5.15
N VAL A 135 -7.47 5.79 5.66
CA VAL A 135 -7.58 5.53 7.10
C VAL A 135 -6.22 5.10 7.62
N LEU A 136 -5.63 5.90 8.52
CA LEU A 136 -4.36 5.57 9.18
C LEU A 136 -4.64 4.92 10.54
N ILE A 137 -4.33 3.63 10.66
CA ILE A 137 -4.55 2.87 11.90
C ILE A 137 -3.37 3.06 12.86
N VAL A 138 -3.66 3.42 14.11
CA VAL A 138 -2.67 3.59 15.19
C VAL A 138 -3.15 2.93 16.48
N SER A 139 -2.25 2.67 17.43
CA SER A 139 -2.58 2.14 18.76
C SER A 139 -1.65 2.74 19.83
N GLY A 140 -2.08 2.81 21.09
CA GLY A 140 -1.22 3.28 22.18
C GLY A 140 0.09 2.49 22.26
N ARG A 141 0.02 1.17 22.06
CA ARG A 141 1.19 0.28 22.04
C ARG A 141 2.15 0.58 20.90
N SER A 142 1.66 0.87 19.69
CA SER A 142 2.53 1.21 18.56
C SER A 142 3.23 2.55 18.77
N ILE A 143 2.55 3.54 19.35
CA ILE A 143 3.14 4.85 19.69
C ILE A 143 4.23 4.70 20.74
N LEU A 144 3.99 3.93 21.80
CA LEU A 144 5.02 3.62 22.79
C LEU A 144 6.22 2.90 22.16
N ARG A 145 5.99 1.93 21.26
CA ARG A 145 7.09 1.24 20.59
C ARG A 145 7.94 2.19 19.74
N GLN A 146 7.32 3.14 19.05
CA GLN A 146 8.02 4.18 18.29
C GLN A 146 8.73 5.19 19.21
N GLY A 147 8.27 5.35 20.45
CA GLY A 147 8.96 6.11 21.49
C GLY A 147 10.25 5.46 22.00
N GLY A 148 10.56 4.22 21.60
CA GLY A 148 11.78 3.50 21.96
C GLY A 148 11.64 2.62 23.21
N LYS A 149 12.73 1.92 23.58
CA LYS A 149 12.73 0.83 24.58
C LYS A 149 12.15 1.21 25.95
N ASN A 150 12.29 2.47 26.36
CA ASN A 150 11.91 2.94 27.69
C ASN A 150 10.61 3.76 27.69
N ALA A 151 9.95 3.96 26.54
CA ALA A 151 8.78 4.82 26.43
C ALA A 151 7.65 4.42 27.38
N SER A 152 7.45 3.12 27.60
CA SER A 152 6.43 2.56 28.47
C SER A 152 6.67 2.80 29.97
N THR A 153 7.89 3.17 30.37
CA THR A 153 8.24 3.47 31.76
C THR A 153 8.26 4.97 32.05
N LEU A 154 8.08 5.81 31.03
CA LEU A 154 8.04 7.26 31.16
C LEU A 154 6.61 7.73 31.46
N PRO A 155 6.43 8.94 32.03
CA PRO A 155 5.14 9.60 32.06
C PRO A 155 4.55 9.69 30.65
N LEU A 156 3.22 9.62 30.54
CA LEU A 156 2.50 9.55 29.27
C LEU A 156 2.99 10.56 28.22
N SER A 157 3.11 11.83 28.61
CA SER A 157 3.56 12.92 27.74
C SER A 157 4.94 12.64 27.13
N ALA A 158 5.90 12.20 27.94
CA ALA A 158 7.25 11.90 27.48
C ALA A 158 7.34 10.58 26.69
N GLY A 159 6.58 9.55 27.09
CA GLY A 159 6.57 8.26 26.43
C GLY A 159 5.96 8.29 25.02
N PHE A 160 4.97 9.16 24.79
CA PHE A 160 4.27 9.24 23.51
C PHE A 160 4.89 10.25 22.53
N GLN A 161 5.58 11.28 23.02
CA GLN A 161 6.07 12.40 22.20
C GLN A 161 6.91 11.96 20.99
N ALA A 162 7.84 11.01 21.18
CA ALA A 162 8.66 10.50 20.08
C ALA A 162 7.84 9.62 19.11
N GLY A 163 6.86 8.86 19.62
CA GLY A 163 6.00 8.04 18.78
C GLY A 163 5.01 8.84 17.93
N PHE A 164 4.57 10.00 18.43
CA PHE A 164 3.72 10.93 17.68
C PHE A 164 4.37 11.44 16.40
N GLN A 165 5.70 11.56 16.35
CA GLN A 165 6.41 11.94 15.12
C GLN A 165 6.20 10.91 13.99
N ASN A 166 5.99 9.63 14.33
CA ASN A 166 5.65 8.62 13.33
C ASN A 166 4.25 8.83 12.74
N ILE A 167 3.24 9.19 13.57
CA ILE A 167 1.91 9.58 13.06
C ILE A 167 2.04 10.79 12.15
N ALA A 168 2.72 11.85 12.61
CA ALA A 168 2.91 13.07 11.83
C ALA A 168 3.52 12.79 10.46
N LYS A 169 4.54 11.93 10.40
CA LYS A 169 5.17 11.58 9.12
C LYS A 169 4.24 10.81 8.19
N HIS A 170 3.46 9.86 8.69
CA HIS A 170 2.51 9.12 7.85
C HIS A 170 1.35 10.01 7.36
N VAL A 171 0.85 10.91 8.22
CA VAL A 171 -0.14 11.93 7.82
C VAL A 171 0.44 12.86 6.75
N GLU A 172 1.67 13.37 6.93
CA GLU A 172 2.36 14.20 5.93
C GLU A 172 2.45 13.46 4.59
N THR A 173 2.89 12.20 4.60
CA THR A 173 2.97 11.36 3.39
C THR A 173 1.62 11.20 2.71
N LEU A 174 0.56 10.84 3.43
CA LEU A 174 -0.78 10.65 2.84
C LEU A 174 -1.33 11.96 2.24
N ARG A 175 -1.08 13.11 2.89
CA ARG A 175 -1.43 14.43 2.34
C ARG A 175 -0.67 14.75 1.05
N LYS A 176 0.55 14.24 0.86
CA LYS A 176 1.26 14.37 -0.42
C LYS A 176 0.55 13.64 -1.55
N PHE A 177 -0.18 12.57 -1.28
CA PHE A 177 -1.03 11.90 -2.26
C PHE A 177 -2.39 12.57 -2.46
N GLY A 178 -2.68 13.67 -1.75
CA GLY A 178 -3.85 14.50 -1.99
C GLY A 178 -5.17 13.84 -1.59
N VAL A 179 -5.15 12.93 -0.63
CA VAL A 179 -6.35 12.29 -0.07
C VAL A 179 -6.65 12.83 1.32
N PRO A 180 -7.94 12.98 1.69
CA PRO A 180 -8.35 13.14 3.09
C PRO A 180 -7.81 12.00 3.95
N VAL A 181 -7.44 12.31 5.19
CA VAL A 181 -6.91 11.33 6.15
C VAL A 181 -7.80 11.31 7.37
N VAL A 182 -8.16 10.10 7.83
CA VAL A 182 -8.82 9.86 9.11
C VAL A 182 -7.96 8.90 9.92
N VAL A 183 -7.66 9.23 11.17
CA VAL A 183 -6.86 8.36 12.05
C VAL A 183 -7.79 7.44 12.87
N ALA A 184 -7.64 6.14 12.69
CA ALA A 184 -8.33 5.14 13.50
C ALA A 184 -7.45 4.73 14.69
N ILE A 185 -7.85 5.11 15.90
CA ILE A 185 -7.16 4.77 17.15
C ILE A 185 -7.73 3.43 17.64
N ASN A 186 -7.05 2.34 17.32
CA ASN A 186 -7.49 1.01 17.70
C ASN A 186 -7.26 0.78 19.20
N LYS A 187 -8.34 0.60 19.96
CA LYS A 187 -8.30 0.37 21.41
C LYS A 187 -7.96 -1.08 21.72
N PHE A 188 -6.99 -1.29 22.61
CA PHE A 188 -6.65 -2.60 23.15
C PHE A 188 -7.04 -2.74 24.62
N PRO A 189 -7.20 -3.98 25.11
CA PRO A 189 -7.30 -4.24 26.53
C PRO A 189 -6.10 -3.65 27.29
N GLY A 190 -6.41 -2.82 28.29
CA GLY A 190 -5.42 -2.12 29.12
C GLY A 190 -5.04 -0.72 28.66
N ASP A 191 -5.48 -0.26 27.48
CA ASP A 191 -5.31 1.13 27.08
C ASP A 191 -6.19 2.04 27.97
N THR A 192 -5.62 3.14 28.47
CA THR A 192 -6.34 4.09 29.33
C THR A 192 -7.03 5.18 28.53
N VAL A 193 -8.06 5.81 29.12
CA VAL A 193 -8.77 6.93 28.48
C VAL A 193 -7.81 8.08 28.18
N GLU A 194 -6.85 8.33 29.06
CA GLU A 194 -5.83 9.37 28.90
C GLU A 194 -4.89 9.08 27.73
N GLN A 195 -4.52 7.82 27.51
CA GLN A 195 -3.70 7.42 26.36
C GLN A 195 -4.43 7.65 25.04
N LEU A 196 -5.69 7.23 24.96
CA LEU A 196 -6.51 7.41 23.75
C LEU A 196 -6.78 8.89 23.49
N ALA A 197 -7.09 9.66 24.54
CA ALA A 197 -7.25 11.10 24.47
C ALA A 197 -5.98 11.79 23.97
N ALA A 198 -4.79 11.44 24.49
CA ALA A 198 -3.54 12.03 24.04
C ALA A 198 -3.27 11.81 22.54
N ILE A 199 -3.62 10.64 22.00
CA ILE A 199 -3.51 10.39 20.55
C ILE A 199 -4.51 11.25 19.78
N GLY A 200 -5.76 11.33 20.23
CA GLY A 200 -6.78 12.16 19.61
C GLY A 200 -6.43 13.65 19.63
N ASP A 201 -5.91 14.13 20.76
CA ASP A 201 -5.44 15.52 20.95
C ASP A 201 -4.31 15.84 19.97
N PHE A 202 -3.33 14.94 19.83
CA PHE A 202 -2.26 15.10 18.86
C PHE A 202 -2.77 15.08 17.40
N CYS A 203 -3.77 14.26 17.08
CA CYS A 203 -4.40 14.29 15.75
C CYS A 203 -5.08 15.63 15.48
N ARG A 204 -5.73 16.23 16.48
CA ARG A 204 -6.31 17.58 16.36
C ARG A 204 -5.25 18.67 16.17
N GLU A 205 -4.10 18.57 16.84
CA GLU A 205 -2.96 19.47 16.60
C GLU A 205 -2.42 19.38 15.17
N LEU A 206 -2.53 18.20 14.54
CA LEU A 206 -2.18 17.97 13.14
C LEU A 206 -3.29 18.36 12.15
N ASP A 207 -4.43 18.84 12.62
CA ASP A 207 -5.63 19.13 11.81
C ASP A 207 -6.13 17.87 11.05
N VAL A 208 -6.22 16.74 11.76
CA VAL A 208 -6.70 15.46 11.24
C VAL A 208 -7.77 14.88 12.15
N GLU A 209 -8.89 14.48 11.56
CA GLU A 209 -9.95 13.76 12.25
C GLU A 209 -9.46 12.41 12.78
N SER A 210 -9.89 12.06 13.99
CA SER A 210 -9.56 10.77 14.60
C SER A 210 -10.75 10.15 15.31
N ALA A 211 -10.82 8.83 15.31
CA ALA A 211 -11.88 8.05 15.94
C ALA A 211 -11.28 6.89 16.74
N VAL A 212 -11.76 6.68 17.97
CA VAL A 212 -11.45 5.46 18.71
C VAL A 212 -12.26 4.32 18.10
N SER A 213 -11.57 3.24 17.72
CA SER A 213 -12.20 2.04 17.17
C SER A 213 -12.18 0.92 18.19
N GLU A 214 -13.36 0.38 18.48
CA GLU A 214 -13.60 -0.76 19.38
C GLU A 214 -14.11 -1.99 18.62
N VAL A 215 -13.89 -2.04 17.30
CA VAL A 215 -14.48 -3.08 16.42
C VAL A 215 -14.10 -4.51 16.79
N PHE A 216 -12.95 -4.69 17.44
CA PHE A 216 -12.52 -6.00 17.95
C PHE A 216 -13.43 -6.51 19.08
N GLU A 217 -13.83 -5.62 20.00
CA GLU A 217 -14.63 -6.00 21.18
C GLU A 217 -16.13 -5.88 20.92
N ARG A 218 -16.54 -4.94 20.05
CA ARG A 218 -17.94 -4.52 19.88
C ARG A 218 -18.49 -4.69 18.47
N GLY A 219 -17.72 -5.33 17.57
CA GLY A 219 -18.11 -5.49 16.17
C GLY A 219 -18.34 -4.15 15.46
N GLY A 220 -19.22 -4.10 14.47
CA GLY A 220 -19.53 -2.90 13.69
C GLY A 220 -20.00 -1.72 14.55
N ALA A 221 -20.68 -1.99 15.67
CA ALA A 221 -21.12 -0.95 16.61
C ALA A 221 -19.94 -0.18 17.24
N GLY A 222 -18.76 -0.82 17.38
CA GLY A 222 -17.53 -0.19 17.85
C GLY A 222 -16.80 0.66 16.80
N GLY A 223 -17.29 0.70 15.56
CA GLY A 223 -16.70 1.43 14.45
C GLY A 223 -17.56 2.55 13.88
N ILE A 224 -18.72 2.86 14.48
CA ILE A 224 -19.68 3.84 13.93
C ILE A 224 -19.05 5.23 13.80
N ASP A 225 -18.40 5.75 14.85
CA ASP A 225 -17.74 7.08 14.80
C ASP A 225 -16.67 7.14 13.71
N LEU A 226 -15.88 6.07 13.55
CA LEU A 226 -14.90 5.97 12.47
C LEU A 226 -15.58 5.96 11.10
N ALA A 227 -16.64 5.18 10.93
CA ALA A 227 -17.37 5.08 9.67
C ALA A 227 -18.00 6.43 9.27
N GLU A 228 -18.63 7.14 10.21
CA GLU A 228 -19.21 8.47 9.98
C GLU A 228 -18.16 9.49 9.53
N LYS A 229 -16.99 9.51 10.20
CA LYS A 229 -15.87 10.39 9.81
C LYS A 229 -15.28 10.02 8.46
N VAL A 230 -15.16 8.74 8.14
CA VAL A 230 -14.68 8.25 6.84
C VAL A 230 -15.65 8.63 5.72
N VAL A 231 -16.96 8.46 5.93
CA VAL A 231 -18.01 8.88 5.00
C VAL A 231 -17.94 10.38 4.76
N SER A 232 -17.93 11.18 5.83
CA SER A 232 -17.84 12.64 5.75
C SER A 232 -16.58 13.10 5.00
N ALA A 233 -15.43 12.50 5.29
CA ALA A 233 -14.17 12.82 4.60
C ALA A 233 -14.20 12.42 3.12
N ALA A 234 -14.82 11.29 2.78
CA ALA A 234 -14.96 10.83 1.39
C ALA A 234 -15.93 11.71 0.58
N GLU A 235 -17.02 12.19 1.18
CA GLU A 235 -17.98 13.10 0.53
C GLU A 235 -17.42 14.51 0.31
N GLN A 236 -16.54 14.96 1.21
CA GLN A 236 -15.83 16.23 1.08
C GLN A 236 -14.65 16.16 0.10
N ALA A 237 -14.26 14.96 -0.35
CA ALA A 237 -13.20 14.79 -1.33
C ALA A 237 -13.63 15.42 -2.66
N GLY A 238 -13.00 16.55 -3.02
CA GLY A 238 -13.27 17.26 -4.27
C GLY A 238 -12.74 16.55 -5.51
N GLU A 239 -13.05 17.10 -6.68
CA GLU A 239 -12.44 16.71 -7.95
C GLU A 239 -10.91 16.83 -7.86
N GLY A 240 -10.18 15.75 -8.14
CA GLY A 240 -8.71 15.70 -8.06
C GLY A 240 -8.13 14.99 -6.82
N CYS A 241 -8.96 14.29 -6.03
CA CYS A 241 -8.49 13.39 -4.97
C CYS A 241 -7.62 12.27 -5.53
N GLY A 242 -6.43 12.08 -4.95
CA GLY A 242 -5.44 11.09 -5.41
C GLY A 242 -4.52 11.62 -6.52
N ARG A 243 -3.26 11.87 -6.17
CA ARG A 243 -2.17 12.21 -7.09
C ARG A 243 -0.96 11.31 -6.85
N THR A 244 -0.09 11.16 -7.84
CA THR A 244 1.21 10.47 -7.69
C THR A 244 2.30 11.44 -7.21
N LEU A 245 3.39 10.93 -6.64
CA LEU A 245 4.56 11.73 -6.26
C LEU A 245 5.42 12.12 -7.48
N TYR A 246 5.35 11.34 -8.54
CA TYR A 246 6.13 11.54 -9.76
C TYR A 246 5.33 11.15 -11.00
N THR A 247 5.78 11.65 -12.16
CA THR A 247 5.20 11.28 -13.46
C THR A 247 5.95 10.08 -14.06
N PRO A 248 5.34 9.35 -15.01
CA PRO A 248 6.00 8.23 -15.68
C PRO A 248 7.31 8.62 -16.40
N GLU A 249 7.44 9.85 -16.87
CA GLU A 249 8.59 10.34 -17.64
C GLU A 249 9.83 10.57 -16.77
N LEU A 250 9.65 10.70 -15.44
CA LEU A 250 10.74 10.95 -14.52
C LEU A 250 11.75 9.78 -14.57
N PRO A 251 13.07 10.04 -14.65
CA PRO A 251 14.07 8.99 -14.66
C PRO A 251 13.99 8.09 -13.41
N LEU A 252 14.30 6.80 -13.56
CA LEU A 252 14.18 5.82 -12.47
C LEU A 252 14.93 6.24 -11.18
N ARG A 253 16.09 6.88 -11.32
CA ARG A 253 16.87 7.39 -10.17
C ARG A 253 16.12 8.50 -9.44
N GLU A 254 15.60 9.46 -10.19
CA GLU A 254 14.83 10.59 -9.65
C GLU A 254 13.50 10.14 -9.04
N LYS A 255 12.86 9.08 -9.57
CA LYS A 255 11.70 8.44 -8.93
C LYS A 255 12.07 7.87 -7.55
N ILE A 256 13.18 7.13 -7.46
CA ILE A 256 13.69 6.58 -6.19
C ILE A 256 14.01 7.70 -5.19
N GLU A 257 14.71 8.74 -5.64
CA GLU A 257 15.06 9.92 -4.83
C GLU A 257 13.82 10.68 -4.35
N THR A 258 12.81 10.81 -5.20
CA THR A 258 11.53 11.44 -4.86
C THR A 258 10.84 10.66 -3.75
N ILE A 259 10.69 9.34 -3.88
CA ILE A 259 10.10 8.53 -2.80
C ILE A 259 10.94 8.65 -1.52
N ALA A 260 12.26 8.54 -1.62
CA ALA A 260 13.14 8.59 -0.46
C ALA A 260 13.03 9.92 0.31
N ARG A 261 13.01 11.05 -0.41
CA ARG A 261 12.91 12.38 0.17
C ARG A 261 11.50 12.66 0.70
N GLU A 262 10.49 12.42 -0.12
CA GLU A 262 9.12 12.83 0.19
C GLU A 262 8.47 11.91 1.24
N VAL A 263 8.69 10.60 1.13
CA VAL A 263 8.05 9.58 1.98
C VAL A 263 8.92 9.23 3.18
N TYR A 264 10.22 9.00 2.98
CA TYR A 264 11.10 8.55 4.08
C TYR A 264 11.78 9.70 4.83
N GLY A 265 11.76 10.92 4.26
CA GLY A 265 12.51 12.04 4.82
C GLY A 265 14.02 11.88 4.69
N ALA A 266 14.50 11.09 3.72
CA ALA A 266 15.92 10.93 3.46
C ALA A 266 16.52 12.23 2.91
N SER A 267 17.73 12.56 3.36
CA SER A 267 18.47 13.71 2.85
C SER A 267 19.11 13.45 1.49
N ASP A 268 19.48 12.20 1.20
CA ASP A 268 20.16 11.80 -0.04
C ASP A 268 19.95 10.29 -0.30
N VAL A 269 20.21 9.86 -1.55
CA VAL A 269 20.19 8.45 -1.96
C VAL A 269 21.53 8.08 -2.59
N VAL A 270 22.23 7.13 -1.96
CA VAL A 270 23.48 6.59 -2.50
C VAL A 270 23.18 5.33 -3.31
N PHE A 271 23.41 5.42 -4.62
CA PHE A 271 23.32 4.26 -5.50
C PHE A 271 24.67 3.54 -5.59
N GLU A 272 24.70 2.25 -5.25
CA GLU A 272 25.88 1.43 -5.51
C GLU A 272 26.20 1.33 -7.01
N PRO A 273 27.47 1.13 -7.41
CA PRO A 273 27.85 1.01 -8.83
C PRO A 273 27.04 -0.05 -9.60
N ALA A 274 26.76 -1.19 -8.98
CA ALA A 274 25.96 -2.26 -9.59
C ALA A 274 24.49 -1.83 -9.81
N ALA A 275 23.90 -1.08 -8.86
CA ALA A 275 22.55 -0.56 -8.98
C ALA A 275 22.46 0.48 -10.11
N ARG A 276 23.41 1.42 -10.18
CA ARG A 276 23.50 2.42 -11.25
C ARG A 276 23.52 1.78 -12.63
N LYS A 277 24.41 0.79 -12.82
CA LYS A 277 24.52 0.05 -14.08
C LYS A 277 23.22 -0.66 -14.45
N LYS A 278 22.50 -1.26 -13.48
CA LYS A 278 21.21 -1.91 -13.73
C LYS A 278 20.13 -0.91 -14.14
N LEU A 279 20.04 0.24 -13.46
CA LEU A 279 19.08 1.29 -13.81
C LEU A 279 19.34 1.82 -15.23
N ASP A 280 20.59 1.99 -15.63
CA ASP A 280 20.94 2.42 -16.99
C ASP A 280 20.51 1.38 -18.03
N VAL A 281 20.73 0.09 -17.75
CA VAL A 281 20.25 -1.02 -18.59
C VAL A 281 18.72 -1.04 -18.68
N PHE A 282 18.01 -0.79 -17.58
CA PHE A 282 16.54 -0.72 -17.60
C PHE A 282 16.03 0.44 -18.45
N THR A 283 16.66 1.61 -18.34
CA THR A 283 16.37 2.77 -19.20
C THR A 283 16.61 2.45 -20.68
N GLN A 284 17.77 1.87 -21.02
CA GLN A 284 18.11 1.49 -22.40
C GLN A 284 17.12 0.45 -22.99
N ARG A 285 16.53 -0.40 -22.14
CA ARG A 285 15.52 -1.38 -22.51
C ARG A 285 14.10 -0.81 -22.58
N GLY A 286 13.93 0.51 -22.39
CA GLY A 286 12.65 1.18 -22.46
C GLY A 286 11.80 1.05 -21.20
N TYR A 287 12.35 0.61 -20.07
CA TYR A 287 11.61 0.43 -18.81
C TYR A 287 11.58 1.68 -17.92
N ALA A 288 12.16 2.80 -18.37
CA ALA A 288 12.22 4.03 -17.60
C ALA A 288 10.83 4.58 -17.20
N HIS A 289 9.81 4.31 -18.01
CA HIS A 289 8.44 4.76 -17.77
C HIS A 289 7.73 4.01 -16.63
N LEU A 290 8.25 2.86 -16.20
CA LEU A 290 7.62 2.06 -15.15
C LEU A 290 7.71 2.74 -13.77
N PRO A 291 6.75 2.46 -12.87
CA PRO A 291 6.84 2.89 -11.48
C PRO A 291 7.94 2.12 -10.72
N VAL A 292 8.36 2.67 -9.58
CA VAL A 292 9.37 2.07 -8.70
C VAL A 292 8.69 1.36 -7.54
N CYS A 293 9.14 0.15 -7.22
CA CYS A 293 8.69 -0.58 -6.02
C CYS A 293 9.82 -0.63 -4.99
N MET A 294 9.72 0.19 -3.94
CA MET A 294 10.75 0.26 -2.90
C MET A 294 10.71 -0.97 -1.98
N ALA A 295 11.79 -1.73 -1.95
CA ALA A 295 11.97 -2.86 -1.03
C ALA A 295 12.93 -2.46 0.11
N LYS A 296 12.37 -2.10 1.27
CA LYS A 296 13.11 -1.78 2.51
C LYS A 296 12.45 -2.45 3.72
N THR A 297 13.06 -2.29 4.89
CA THR A 297 12.42 -2.64 6.17
C THR A 297 11.09 -1.91 6.35
N GLN A 298 10.12 -2.60 6.92
CA GLN A 298 8.83 -2.04 7.34
C GLN A 298 8.88 -1.42 8.76
N TYR A 299 10.00 -1.59 9.46
CA TYR A 299 10.28 -0.99 10.77
C TYR A 299 11.27 0.15 10.64
#